data_AF-X6MNU8-F1
#
_entry.id   AF-X6MNU8-F1
#
_cell.length_a   1.000
_cell.length_b   1.000
_cell.length_c   1.000
_cell.angle_alpha   90.00
_cell.angle_beta   90.00
_cell.angle_gamma   90.00
#
_symmetry.space_group_name_H-M   'P 1'
#
loop_
_entity.id
_entity.type
_entity.pdbx_description
1 polymer ?
#
loop_
_entity_poly.entity_id
_entity_poly.type
_entity_poly.pdbx_seq_one_letter_code
_entity_poly.pdbx_strand_id
1 'polypeptide(L)'
;MSSYKEKTTQNSNLEEENLNKKLQETVVERKYSQNNGNQKSVSKRTYTSKPNELVVTLKASDEQQKIAKEMVTIWNEEFRYSIKPIKAYCSKNTNVKLYHLYKETFSEDLEKWKNYALKVNSSKFLMGEKPTKTGFKAVFSWLVKQDVVEDILNGAYGVGDRELDKNNLSQNIEKQKELIVQKTNDKIVEYIKNNISESKEKYEFNSYVLEKRFEDDGDRYCIKHLVTNNTWLSPHSLVYDSKNKGLHQSLYESYVMKKYFGKTNLEARTKVKHSIDDISNKTAGIELFKKLSDLNNQISCLDLEVTKKSLHLKDIFYI
;
A
#
# COMPACT_ATOMS: atom_id res chain seq x y z
N MET A 1 53.30 -21.37 -5.60
CA MET A 1 52.04 -20.60 -5.60
C MET A 1 51.72 -20.08 -7.02
N SER A 2 51.41 -20.95 -7.98
CA SER A 2 51.02 -20.51 -9.35
C SER A 2 50.08 -21.48 -10.07
N SER A 3 49.30 -22.29 -9.34
CA SER A 3 48.37 -23.29 -9.91
C SER A 3 46.93 -23.17 -9.40
N TYR A 4 46.60 -22.17 -8.57
CA TYR A 4 45.26 -21.97 -8.00
C TYR A 4 44.49 -20.78 -8.58
N LYS A 5 45.07 -20.03 -9.53
CA LYS A 5 44.41 -18.87 -10.16
C LYS A 5 43.74 -19.15 -11.50
N GLU A 6 44.03 -20.27 -12.16
CA GLU A 6 43.46 -20.58 -13.49
C GLU A 6 42.13 -21.35 -13.45
N LYS A 7 41.78 -22.01 -12.33
CA LYS A 7 40.52 -22.76 -12.21
C LYS A 7 39.29 -21.89 -11.90
N THR A 8 39.47 -20.66 -11.43
CA THR A 8 38.35 -19.79 -11.04
C THR A 8 37.79 -19.01 -12.25
N THR A 9 38.57 -18.84 -13.31
CA THR A 9 38.17 -18.04 -14.49
C THR A 9 37.43 -18.88 -15.54
N GLN A 10 37.56 -20.20 -15.54
CA GLN A 10 36.80 -21.07 -16.47
C GLN A 10 35.34 -21.30 -16.04
N ASN A 11 35.03 -21.22 -14.74
CA ASN A 11 33.66 -21.40 -14.25
C ASN A 11 32.77 -20.16 -14.43
N SER A 12 33.31 -18.93 -14.47
CA SER A 12 32.49 -17.72 -14.69
C SER A 12 32.01 -17.60 -16.13
N ASN A 13 32.81 -18.07 -17.10
CA ASN A 13 32.46 -17.96 -18.52
C ASN A 13 31.36 -18.97 -18.94
N LEU A 14 31.27 -20.11 -18.26
CA LEU A 14 30.22 -21.13 -18.49
C LEU A 14 28.85 -20.71 -17.92
N GLU A 15 28.81 -19.84 -16.91
CA GLU A 15 27.55 -19.31 -16.35
C GLU A 15 26.98 -18.15 -17.19
N GLU A 16 27.84 -17.29 -17.78
CA GLU A 16 27.39 -16.22 -18.68
C GLU A 16 26.86 -16.74 -20.04
N GLU A 17 27.45 -17.80 -20.59
CA GLU A 17 26.97 -18.41 -21.84
C GLU A 17 25.58 -19.07 -21.69
N ASN A 18 25.32 -19.68 -20.53
CA ASN A 18 24.03 -20.30 -20.23
C ASN A 18 22.92 -19.26 -19.96
N LEU A 19 23.27 -18.08 -19.45
CA LEU A 19 22.31 -16.99 -19.24
C LEU A 19 21.88 -16.34 -20.56
N ASN A 20 22.81 -16.16 -21.50
CA ASN A 20 22.52 -15.59 -22.82
C ASN A 20 21.71 -16.53 -23.72
N LYS A 21 21.91 -17.85 -23.61
CA LYS A 21 21.11 -18.84 -24.36
C LYS A 21 19.65 -18.85 -23.90
N LYS A 22 19.42 -18.68 -22.58
CA LYS A 22 18.07 -18.60 -21.98
C LYS A 22 17.33 -17.30 -22.33
N LEU A 23 18.06 -16.19 -22.53
CA LEU A 23 17.48 -14.91 -22.98
C LEU A 23 17.07 -14.93 -24.45
N GLN A 24 17.74 -15.70 -25.31
CA GLN A 24 17.38 -15.81 -26.73
C GLN A 24 16.13 -16.71 -26.97
N GLU A 25 15.92 -17.74 -26.15
CA GLU A 25 14.71 -18.57 -26.23
C GLU A 25 13.45 -17.86 -25.73
N THR A 26 13.58 -16.83 -24.88
CA THR A 26 12.44 -16.09 -24.31
C THR A 26 11.87 -14.99 -25.26
N VAL A 27 12.56 -14.69 -26.36
CA VAL A 27 12.17 -13.62 -27.32
C VAL A 27 11.36 -14.14 -28.52
N VAL A 28 11.32 -15.46 -28.73
CA VAL A 28 10.68 -16.06 -29.93
C VAL A 28 9.17 -16.30 -29.76
N GLU A 29 8.61 -16.24 -28.54
CA GLU A 29 7.21 -16.64 -28.29
C GLU A 29 6.18 -15.48 -28.15
N ARG A 30 6.53 -14.25 -28.54
CA ARG A 30 5.58 -13.11 -28.57
C ARG A 30 5.49 -12.42 -29.92
N LYS A 31 5.07 -13.12 -30.98
CA LYS A 31 4.62 -12.50 -32.24
C LYS A 31 3.52 -13.29 -32.95
N TYR A 32 2.29 -13.24 -32.44
CA TYR A 32 1.01 -13.40 -33.15
C TYR A 32 -0.02 -12.73 -32.22
N SER A 33 -0.86 -11.74 -32.56
CA SER A 33 -1.52 -11.38 -33.81
C SER A 33 -1.84 -9.88 -33.84
N GLN A 34 -1.41 -9.17 -34.89
CA GLN A 34 -2.04 -7.93 -35.34
C GLN A 34 -1.97 -7.85 -36.87
N ASN A 35 -3.09 -7.39 -37.43
CA ASN A 35 -3.33 -6.91 -38.80
C ASN A 35 -3.56 -7.93 -39.93
N ASN A 36 -4.80 -7.93 -40.44
CA ASN A 36 -5.22 -7.25 -41.67
C ASN A 36 -6.75 -7.42 -41.76
N GLY A 37 -7.60 -6.49 -42.20
CA GLY A 37 -7.47 -5.31 -43.05
C GLY A 37 -8.72 -5.30 -43.93
N ASN A 38 -9.49 -4.20 -43.97
CA ASN A 38 -10.28 -3.87 -45.16
C ASN A 38 -10.83 -2.43 -45.09
N GLN A 39 -10.34 -1.62 -46.03
CA GLN A 39 -10.98 -0.40 -46.50
C GLN A 39 -12.29 -0.75 -47.22
N LYS A 40 -13.34 0.06 -47.03
CA LYS A 40 -14.17 0.55 -48.16
C LYS A 40 -15.20 1.60 -47.75
N SER A 41 -15.29 2.59 -48.64
CA SER A 41 -16.44 3.44 -48.99
C SER A 41 -17.03 4.38 -47.94
N VAL A 42 -16.64 5.64 -48.10
CA VAL A 42 -17.45 6.82 -47.80
C VAL A 42 -18.78 6.71 -48.56
N SER A 43 -19.89 6.61 -47.83
CA SER A 43 -21.23 6.81 -48.38
C SER A 43 -21.91 7.90 -47.57
N LYS A 44 -22.15 9.05 -48.21
CA LYS A 44 -22.97 10.14 -47.70
C LYS A 44 -24.41 9.62 -47.56
N ARG A 45 -24.91 9.53 -46.33
CA ARG A 45 -26.34 9.42 -46.04
C ARG A 45 -26.79 10.66 -45.28
N THR A 46 -27.65 11.41 -45.95
CA THR A 46 -28.46 12.51 -45.45
C THR A 46 -29.39 11.97 -44.37
N TYR A 47 -29.28 12.48 -43.14
CA TYR A 47 -30.25 12.21 -42.08
C TYR A 47 -31.29 13.34 -42.08
N THR A 48 -32.48 13.03 -42.57
CA THR A 48 -33.71 13.74 -42.24
C THR A 48 -34.05 13.42 -40.78
N SER A 49 -33.70 14.33 -39.87
CA SER A 49 -33.99 14.23 -38.44
C SER A 49 -35.49 14.40 -38.17
N LYS A 50 -36.13 13.35 -37.65
CA LYS A 50 -37.43 13.44 -36.94
C LYS A 50 -37.17 13.86 -35.48
N PRO A 51 -37.96 14.77 -34.87
CA PRO A 51 -37.55 15.46 -33.64
C PRO A 51 -37.83 14.74 -32.30
N ASN A 52 -38.25 13.45 -32.29
CA ASN A 52 -38.81 12.84 -31.07
C ASN A 52 -37.95 11.77 -30.36
N GLU A 53 -36.71 11.52 -30.80
CA GLU A 53 -35.87 10.44 -30.24
C GLU A 53 -34.79 10.92 -29.25
N LEU A 54 -34.56 12.24 -29.16
CA LEU A 54 -33.51 12.85 -28.32
C LEU A 54 -33.85 12.92 -26.83
N VAL A 55 -35.13 12.82 -26.45
CA VAL A 55 -35.57 12.97 -25.05
C VAL A 55 -35.47 11.64 -24.27
N VAL A 56 -35.50 10.50 -24.95
CA VAL A 56 -35.42 9.16 -24.32
C VAL A 56 -33.97 8.75 -24.04
N THR A 57 -33.02 9.15 -24.89
CA THR A 57 -31.59 8.82 -24.74
C THR A 57 -30.90 9.62 -23.64
N LEU A 58 -31.34 10.85 -23.36
CA LEU A 58 -30.78 11.68 -22.27
C LEU A 58 -31.19 11.18 -20.89
N LYS A 59 -32.46 10.77 -20.71
CA LYS A 59 -32.97 10.25 -19.43
C LYS A 59 -32.31 8.93 -19.01
N ALA A 60 -32.04 8.05 -19.99
CA ALA A 60 -31.36 6.78 -19.73
C ALA A 60 -29.95 6.97 -19.17
N SER A 61 -29.21 7.99 -19.63
CA SER A 61 -27.86 8.32 -19.11
C SER A 61 -27.92 8.82 -17.65
N ASP A 62 -28.91 9.65 -17.31
CA ASP A 62 -29.04 10.23 -15.97
C ASP A 62 -29.50 9.18 -14.94
N GLU A 63 -30.48 8.35 -15.30
CA GLU A 63 -30.96 7.25 -14.47
C GLU A 63 -29.86 6.21 -14.23
N GLN A 64 -29.16 5.82 -15.30
CA GLN A 64 -28.01 4.92 -15.25
C GLN A 64 -26.94 5.45 -14.30
N GLN A 65 -26.60 6.74 -14.40
CA GLN A 65 -25.61 7.36 -13.52
C GLN A 65 -26.09 7.42 -12.07
N LYS A 66 -27.38 7.67 -11.83
CA LYS A 66 -27.97 7.69 -10.48
C LYS A 66 -27.87 6.32 -9.82
N ILE A 67 -28.32 5.25 -10.50
CA ILE A 67 -28.28 3.88 -9.98
C ILE A 67 -26.83 3.43 -9.73
N ALA A 68 -25.92 3.71 -10.68
CA ALA A 68 -24.52 3.37 -10.49
C ALA A 68 -23.91 4.06 -9.25
N LYS A 69 -24.25 5.33 -9.00
CA LYS A 69 -23.81 6.04 -7.78
C LYS A 69 -24.36 5.40 -6.52
N GLU A 70 -25.62 4.99 -6.53
CA GLU A 70 -26.26 4.32 -5.39
C GLU A 70 -25.60 2.96 -5.08
N MET A 71 -25.36 2.14 -6.11
CA MET A 71 -24.61 0.90 -5.97
C MET A 71 -23.19 1.14 -5.41
N VAL A 72 -22.47 2.13 -5.92
CA VAL A 72 -21.14 2.51 -5.39
C VAL A 72 -21.22 2.95 -3.92
N THR A 73 -22.30 3.63 -3.53
CA THR A 73 -22.51 4.11 -2.17
C THR A 73 -22.74 2.94 -1.21
N ILE A 74 -23.66 2.04 -1.55
CA ILE A 74 -23.92 0.80 -0.80
C ILE A 74 -22.64 -0.01 -0.65
N TRP A 75 -21.88 -0.17 -1.73
CA TRP A 75 -20.61 -0.88 -1.68
C TRP A 75 -19.64 -0.23 -0.70
N ASN A 76 -19.38 1.07 -0.83
CA ASN A 76 -18.40 1.74 0.03
C ASN A 76 -18.84 1.77 1.50
N GLU A 77 -20.15 1.77 1.76
CA GLU A 77 -20.71 1.66 3.10
C GLU A 77 -20.44 0.28 3.73
N GLU A 78 -20.65 -0.82 3.00
CA GLU A 78 -20.36 -2.17 3.51
C GLU A 78 -18.86 -2.37 3.78
N PHE A 79 -17.98 -1.70 3.04
CA PHE A 79 -16.53 -1.79 3.19
C PHE A 79 -15.93 -0.75 4.15
N ARG A 80 -16.72 0.16 4.73
CA ARG A 80 -16.20 1.27 5.55
C ARG A 80 -15.49 0.84 6.84
N TYR A 81 -15.77 -0.37 7.31
CA TYR A 81 -15.15 -0.99 8.49
C TYR A 81 -13.83 -1.70 8.16
N SER A 82 -13.50 -1.80 6.87
CA SER A 82 -12.34 -2.55 6.40
C SER A 82 -11.06 -1.73 6.53
N ILE A 83 -9.99 -2.37 6.97
CA ILE A 83 -8.67 -1.74 7.07
C ILE A 83 -8.11 -1.39 5.69
N LYS A 84 -8.34 -2.28 4.72
CA LYS A 84 -7.91 -2.14 3.33
C LYS A 84 -9.13 -2.29 2.43
N PRO A 85 -10.04 -1.30 2.38
CA PRO A 85 -11.28 -1.43 1.62
C PRO A 85 -11.01 -1.60 0.13
N ILE A 86 -11.85 -2.37 -0.56
CA ILE A 86 -11.93 -2.35 -2.02
C ILE A 86 -12.84 -1.18 -2.38
N LYS A 87 -12.26 -0.01 -2.68
CA LYS A 87 -13.05 1.20 -2.96
C LYS A 87 -13.78 1.06 -4.30
N ALA A 88 -15.09 1.22 -4.27
CA ALA A 88 -15.90 1.37 -5.46
C ALA A 88 -15.82 2.80 -5.98
N TYR A 89 -15.95 2.95 -7.31
CA TYR A 89 -15.84 4.24 -7.99
C TYR A 89 -16.75 4.29 -9.21
N CYS A 90 -17.18 5.51 -9.56
CA CYS A 90 -17.91 5.77 -10.80
C CYS A 90 -16.94 6.15 -11.92
N SER A 91 -17.16 5.60 -13.11
CA SER A 91 -16.54 6.03 -14.37
C SER A 91 -17.55 5.77 -15.49
N LYS A 92 -17.38 6.36 -16.68
CA LYS A 92 -18.31 6.09 -17.80
C LYS A 92 -18.48 4.59 -18.05
N ASN A 93 -17.38 3.86 -18.11
CA ASN A 93 -17.39 2.41 -18.34
C ASN A 93 -17.94 1.63 -17.12
N THR A 94 -17.57 2.04 -15.90
CA THR A 94 -18.07 1.37 -14.69
C THR A 94 -19.57 1.57 -14.52
N ASN A 95 -20.11 2.74 -14.86
CA ASN A 95 -21.54 3.04 -14.75
C ASN A 95 -22.36 2.16 -15.71
N VAL A 96 -21.89 1.93 -16.93
CA VAL A 96 -22.52 1.01 -17.88
C VAL A 96 -22.56 -0.40 -17.32
N LYS A 97 -21.43 -0.89 -16.79
CA LYS A 97 -21.36 -2.24 -16.18
C LYS A 97 -22.27 -2.38 -14.97
N LEU A 98 -22.26 -1.41 -14.07
CA LEU A 98 -23.08 -1.45 -12.85
C LEU A 98 -24.58 -1.44 -13.19
N TYR A 99 -25.01 -0.58 -14.12
CA TYR A 99 -26.40 -0.55 -14.52
C TYR A 99 -26.84 -1.82 -15.25
N HIS A 100 -25.97 -2.40 -16.09
CA HIS A 100 -26.24 -3.69 -16.71
C HIS A 100 -26.38 -4.81 -15.67
N LEU A 101 -25.45 -4.89 -14.69
CA LEU A 101 -25.55 -5.85 -13.60
C LEU A 101 -26.82 -5.65 -12.77
N TYR A 102 -27.19 -4.39 -12.50
CA TYR A 102 -28.42 -4.04 -11.79
C TYR A 102 -29.65 -4.60 -12.50
N LYS A 103 -29.78 -4.37 -13.80
CA LYS A 103 -30.91 -4.86 -14.61
C LYS A 103 -30.90 -6.38 -14.76
N GLU A 104 -29.79 -6.94 -15.23
CA GLU A 104 -29.73 -8.34 -15.68
C GLU A 104 -29.44 -9.33 -14.55
N THR A 105 -28.49 -9.01 -13.66
CA THR A 105 -28.03 -9.96 -12.63
C THR A 105 -28.77 -9.79 -11.31
N PHE A 106 -29.03 -8.55 -10.92
CA PHE A 106 -29.67 -8.23 -9.64
C PHE A 106 -31.18 -7.97 -9.79
N SER A 107 -31.74 -8.05 -11.00
CA SER A 107 -33.18 -7.91 -11.26
C SER A 107 -33.77 -6.63 -10.64
N GLU A 108 -33.05 -5.53 -10.76
CA GLU A 108 -33.42 -4.21 -10.24
C GLU A 108 -33.48 -4.12 -8.70
N ASP A 109 -32.83 -5.04 -7.99
CA ASP A 109 -32.85 -5.13 -6.53
C ASP A 109 -31.49 -4.72 -5.92
N LEU A 110 -31.47 -3.57 -5.23
CA LEU A 110 -30.29 -3.07 -4.54
C LEU A 110 -29.90 -3.89 -3.30
N GLU A 111 -30.82 -4.63 -2.69
CA GLU A 111 -30.49 -5.49 -1.55
C GLU A 111 -29.71 -6.72 -2.03
N LYS A 112 -29.98 -7.24 -3.24
CA LYS A 112 -29.14 -8.29 -3.84
C LYS A 112 -27.72 -7.77 -4.13
N TRP A 113 -27.59 -6.53 -4.60
CA TRP A 113 -26.28 -5.88 -4.78
C TRP A 113 -25.53 -5.73 -3.45
N LYS A 114 -26.21 -5.31 -2.39
CA LYS A 114 -25.65 -5.23 -1.05
C LYS A 114 -25.19 -6.59 -0.52
N ASN A 115 -26.00 -7.62 -0.70
CA ASN A 115 -25.64 -9.00 -0.35
C ASN A 115 -24.44 -9.50 -1.14
N TYR A 116 -24.31 -9.11 -2.41
CA TYR A 116 -23.11 -9.36 -3.20
C TYR A 116 -21.88 -8.66 -2.60
N ALA A 117 -21.97 -7.39 -2.20
CA ALA A 117 -20.89 -6.70 -1.52
C ALA A 117 -20.47 -7.40 -0.21
N LEU A 118 -21.45 -7.87 0.58
CA LEU A 118 -21.20 -8.66 1.79
C LEU A 118 -20.49 -9.99 1.51
N LYS A 119 -20.87 -10.68 0.43
CA LYS A 119 -20.19 -11.89 -0.04
C LYS A 119 -18.72 -11.61 -0.35
N VAL A 120 -18.42 -10.56 -1.10
CA VAL A 120 -17.02 -10.18 -1.38
C VAL A 120 -16.27 -9.87 -0.08
N ASN A 121 -16.91 -9.12 0.82
CA ASN A 121 -16.38 -8.77 2.14
C ASN A 121 -16.23 -9.99 3.06
N SER A 122 -16.75 -11.18 2.73
CA SER A 122 -16.55 -12.39 3.52
C SER A 122 -15.53 -13.37 2.93
N SER A 123 -14.74 -12.95 1.93
CA SER A 123 -13.67 -13.79 1.33
C SER A 123 -12.25 -13.28 1.67
N LYS A 124 -11.41 -14.15 2.25
CA LYS A 124 -9.97 -13.93 2.47
C LYS A 124 -9.21 -13.78 1.16
N PHE A 125 -9.59 -14.54 0.12
CA PHE A 125 -8.91 -14.48 -1.18
C PHE A 125 -9.17 -13.16 -1.89
N LEU A 126 -10.44 -12.75 -1.99
CA LEU A 126 -10.81 -11.49 -2.65
C LEU A 126 -10.23 -10.28 -1.91
N MET A 127 -10.15 -10.36 -0.59
CA MET A 127 -9.63 -9.28 0.26
C MET A 127 -8.11 -9.26 0.37
N GLY A 128 -7.42 -10.23 -0.23
CA GLY A 128 -5.95 -10.30 -0.26
C GLY A 128 -5.32 -10.71 1.07
N GLU A 129 -6.06 -11.43 1.90
CA GLU A 129 -5.59 -12.01 3.17
C GLU A 129 -5.03 -13.43 2.95
N LYS A 130 -5.47 -14.12 1.90
CA LYS A 130 -4.94 -15.44 1.54
C LYS A 130 -3.57 -15.27 0.88
N PRO A 131 -2.50 -15.93 1.37
CA PRO A 131 -1.19 -15.87 0.75
C PRO A 131 -1.26 -16.47 -0.65
N THR A 132 -0.83 -15.69 -1.64
CA THR A 132 -0.71 -16.11 -3.03
C THR A 132 0.67 -15.72 -3.54
N LYS A 133 1.14 -16.39 -4.61
CA LYS A 133 2.46 -16.11 -5.19
C LYS A 133 2.63 -14.63 -5.59
N THR A 134 1.53 -13.97 -5.95
CA THR A 134 1.52 -12.59 -6.45
C THR A 134 0.94 -11.58 -5.47
N GLY A 135 0.52 -11.98 -4.26
CA GLY A 135 -0.19 -11.11 -3.33
C GLY A 135 -1.51 -10.56 -3.89
N PHE A 136 -2.26 -11.41 -4.60
CA PHE A 136 -3.53 -11.06 -5.23
C PHE A 136 -4.50 -10.41 -4.24
N LYS A 137 -5.12 -9.32 -4.69
CA LYS A 137 -6.27 -8.69 -4.07
C LYS A 137 -7.21 -8.24 -5.17
N ALA A 138 -8.50 -8.50 -5.00
CA ALA A 138 -9.49 -8.09 -5.99
C ALA A 138 -9.58 -6.56 -6.06
N VAL A 139 -9.81 -6.07 -7.28
CA VAL A 139 -10.07 -4.65 -7.56
C VAL A 139 -11.50 -4.49 -8.04
N PHE A 140 -12.12 -3.34 -7.76
CA PHE A 140 -13.54 -3.12 -8.04
C PHE A 140 -13.89 -3.34 -9.52
N SER A 141 -13.05 -2.90 -10.45
CA SER A 141 -13.26 -3.12 -11.90
C SER A 141 -13.32 -4.59 -12.32
N TRP A 142 -12.67 -5.47 -11.57
CA TRP A 142 -12.69 -6.91 -11.80
C TRP A 142 -13.95 -7.54 -11.19
N LEU A 143 -14.34 -7.08 -10.00
CA LEU A 143 -15.53 -7.54 -9.27
C LEU A 143 -16.87 -7.13 -9.91
N VAL A 144 -16.85 -6.26 -10.91
CA VAL A 144 -18.04 -5.86 -11.68
C VAL A 144 -18.06 -6.47 -13.08
N LYS A 145 -17.20 -7.47 -13.35
CA LYS A 145 -17.33 -8.29 -14.55
C LYS A 145 -18.41 -9.35 -14.32
N GLN A 146 -19.22 -9.62 -15.33
CA GLN A 146 -20.40 -10.46 -15.21
C GLN A 146 -20.06 -11.91 -14.80
N ASP A 147 -19.08 -12.51 -15.47
CA ASP A 147 -18.53 -13.83 -15.14
C ASP A 147 -18.07 -13.92 -13.67
N VAL A 148 -17.32 -12.92 -13.22
CA VAL A 148 -16.82 -12.84 -11.84
C VAL A 148 -17.95 -12.71 -10.82
N VAL A 149 -18.98 -11.90 -11.13
CA VAL A 149 -20.15 -11.73 -10.26
C VAL A 149 -20.89 -13.06 -10.11
N GLU A 150 -21.14 -13.77 -11.22
CA GLU A 150 -21.81 -15.06 -11.23
C GLU A 150 -21.04 -16.10 -10.41
N ASP A 151 -19.72 -16.21 -10.60
CA ASP A 151 -18.85 -17.09 -9.83
C ASP A 151 -18.96 -16.84 -8.32
N ILE A 152 -18.87 -15.57 -7.89
CA ILE A 152 -18.95 -15.20 -6.47
C ILE A 152 -20.35 -15.46 -5.90
N LEU A 153 -21.41 -15.19 -6.67
CA LEU A 153 -22.77 -15.51 -6.25
C LEU A 153 -22.93 -17.03 -6.02
N ASN A 154 -22.27 -17.85 -6.83
CA ASN A 154 -22.22 -19.31 -6.73
C ASN A 154 -21.24 -19.86 -5.67
N GLY A 155 -20.56 -18.99 -4.92
CA GLY A 155 -19.68 -19.41 -3.81
C GLY A 155 -18.21 -19.65 -4.19
N ALA A 156 -17.78 -19.26 -5.40
CA ALA A 156 -16.38 -19.33 -5.79
C ALA A 156 -15.49 -18.37 -4.96
N TYR A 157 -14.17 -18.51 -5.06
CA TYR A 157 -13.20 -17.62 -4.39
C TYR A 157 -13.28 -17.60 -2.85
N GLY A 158 -13.86 -18.64 -2.22
CA GLY A 158 -13.85 -18.78 -0.76
C GLY A 158 -14.75 -17.77 -0.05
N VAL A 159 -15.90 -17.43 -0.62
CA VAL A 159 -16.90 -16.59 0.04
C VAL A 159 -17.33 -17.20 1.38
N GLY A 160 -17.35 -16.42 2.46
CA GLY A 160 -17.73 -16.89 3.80
C GLY A 160 -16.59 -17.46 4.65
N ASP A 161 -15.35 -17.46 4.17
CA ASP A 161 -14.18 -17.97 4.91
C ASP A 161 -13.54 -16.94 5.87
N ARG A 162 -14.03 -15.70 5.88
CA ARG A 162 -13.77 -14.69 6.93
C ARG A 162 -15.05 -14.08 7.48
N GLU A 163 -14.94 -13.62 8.72
CA GLU A 163 -15.94 -12.80 9.37
C GLU A 163 -15.96 -11.38 8.77
N LEU A 164 -17.15 -10.78 8.71
CA LEU A 164 -17.34 -9.44 8.15
C LEU A 164 -16.64 -8.37 8.99
N ASP A 165 -16.05 -7.39 8.31
CA ASP A 165 -15.30 -6.30 8.95
C ASP A 165 -16.16 -5.51 9.98
N LYS A 166 -17.47 -5.41 9.78
CA LYS A 166 -18.40 -4.74 10.70
C LYS A 166 -18.50 -5.42 12.08
N ASN A 167 -18.34 -6.75 12.12
CA ASN A 167 -18.38 -7.52 13.36
C ASN A 167 -17.03 -7.46 14.10
N ASN A 168 -15.94 -7.19 13.35
CA ASN A 168 -14.58 -7.13 13.87
C ASN A 168 -14.04 -5.69 14.06
N LEU A 169 -14.93 -4.71 14.23
CA LEU A 169 -14.54 -3.30 14.33
C LEU A 169 -13.49 -3.03 15.41
N SER A 170 -13.62 -3.62 16.60
CA SER A 170 -12.64 -3.44 17.68
C SER A 170 -11.24 -3.93 17.28
N GLN A 171 -11.14 -5.13 16.71
CA GLN A 171 -9.88 -5.66 16.21
C GLN A 171 -9.33 -4.83 15.04
N ASN A 172 -10.21 -4.31 14.19
CA ASN A 172 -9.82 -3.47 13.06
C ASN A 172 -9.28 -2.11 13.53
N ILE A 173 -9.83 -1.54 14.61
CA ILE A 173 -9.29 -0.33 15.25
C ILE A 173 -7.87 -0.59 15.75
N GLU A 174 -7.63 -1.65 16.51
CA GLU A 174 -6.30 -1.96 17.04
C GLU A 174 -5.27 -2.19 15.92
N LYS A 175 -5.64 -2.97 14.89
CA LYS A 175 -4.79 -3.15 13.71
C LYS A 175 -4.50 -1.83 12.98
N GLN A 176 -5.46 -0.90 12.90
CA GLN A 176 -5.20 0.42 12.31
C GLN A 176 -4.20 1.24 13.14
N LYS A 177 -4.29 1.21 14.48
CA LYS A 177 -3.33 1.89 15.35
C LYS A 177 -1.91 1.37 15.10
N GLU A 178 -1.73 0.06 15.02
CA GLU A 178 -0.44 -0.57 14.70
C GLU A 178 0.07 -0.16 13.31
N LEU A 179 -0.80 -0.17 12.30
CA LEU A 179 -0.44 0.23 10.94
C LEU A 179 0.00 1.70 10.84
N ILE A 180 -0.62 2.60 11.60
CA ILE A 180 -0.25 4.02 11.66
C ILE A 180 1.18 4.17 12.21
N VAL A 181 1.48 3.49 13.32
CA VAL A 181 2.82 3.52 13.94
C VAL A 181 3.86 2.92 12.99
N GLN A 182 3.57 1.76 12.38
CA GLN A 182 4.48 1.11 11.45
C GLN A 182 4.74 1.98 10.22
N LYS A 183 3.68 2.51 9.58
CA LYS A 183 3.81 3.36 8.40
C LYS A 183 4.60 4.63 8.71
N THR A 184 4.44 5.21 9.89
CA THR A 184 5.24 6.36 10.31
C THR A 184 6.73 6.00 10.35
N ASN A 185 7.07 4.83 10.90
CA ASN A 185 8.44 4.35 10.91
C ASN A 185 8.97 4.10 9.49
N ASP A 186 8.16 3.49 8.62
CA ASP A 186 8.55 3.22 7.24
C ASP A 186 8.84 4.52 6.47
N LYS A 187 8.03 5.56 6.68
CA LYS A 187 8.22 6.90 6.10
C LYS A 187 9.51 7.57 6.59
N ILE A 188 9.80 7.45 7.88
CA ILE A 188 11.06 7.91 8.45
C ILE A 188 12.26 7.23 7.78
N VAL A 189 12.22 5.89 7.67
CA VAL A 189 13.30 5.10 7.06
C VAL A 189 13.46 5.43 5.58
N GLU A 190 12.35 5.57 4.85
CA GLU A 190 12.33 5.98 3.44
C GLU A 190 13.02 7.32 3.24
N TYR A 191 12.71 8.32 4.08
CA TYR A 191 13.40 9.61 4.01
C TYR A 191 14.90 9.50 4.24
N ILE A 192 15.31 8.77 5.28
CA ILE A 192 16.73 8.58 5.59
C ILE A 192 17.43 7.97 4.39
N LYS A 193 16.85 6.96 3.72
CA LYS A 193 17.47 6.35 2.54
C LYS A 193 17.59 7.31 1.36
N ASN A 194 16.59 8.17 1.14
CA ASN A 194 16.52 9.00 -0.07
C ASN A 194 17.33 10.31 0.04
N ASN A 195 17.53 10.83 1.25
CA ASN A 195 18.13 12.15 1.48
C ASN A 195 19.44 12.09 2.27
N ILE A 196 19.66 10.93 2.88
CA ILE A 196 20.75 10.51 3.73
C ILE A 196 21.97 9.96 3.00
N SER A 197 23.16 10.56 3.01
CA SER A 197 24.34 9.81 2.55
C SER A 197 24.66 8.68 3.54
N GLU A 198 24.12 7.48 3.32
CA GLU A 198 24.24 6.35 4.26
C GLU A 198 25.71 6.04 4.61
N SER A 199 26.61 6.00 3.63
CA SER A 199 28.03 5.70 3.86
C SER A 199 28.69 6.68 4.81
N LYS A 200 28.51 7.98 4.56
CA LYS A 200 29.06 9.07 5.38
C LYS A 200 28.49 9.05 6.79
N GLU A 201 27.17 9.00 6.94
CA GLU A 201 26.53 9.06 8.25
C GLU A 201 26.81 7.80 9.07
N LYS A 202 26.88 6.63 8.43
CA LYS A 202 27.19 5.38 9.12
C LYS A 202 28.63 5.35 9.60
N TYR A 203 29.57 5.91 8.83
CA TYR A 203 30.94 6.11 9.28
C TYR A 203 30.98 7.04 10.50
N GLU A 204 30.34 8.21 10.42
CA GLU A 204 30.32 9.18 11.53
C GLU A 204 29.66 8.60 12.79
N PHE A 205 28.54 7.89 12.64
CA PHE A 205 27.86 7.19 13.73
C PHE A 205 28.77 6.13 14.37
N ASN A 206 29.43 5.30 13.57
CA ASN A 206 30.34 4.28 14.09
C ASN A 206 31.50 4.91 14.87
N SER A 207 32.13 5.96 14.34
CA SER A 207 33.16 6.71 15.07
C SER A 207 32.62 7.29 16.37
N TYR A 208 31.43 7.91 16.34
CA TYR A 208 30.79 8.49 17.52
C TYR A 208 30.55 7.45 18.62
N VAL A 209 30.09 6.25 18.25
CA VAL A 209 29.86 5.13 19.19
C VAL A 209 31.18 4.57 19.72
N LEU A 210 32.14 4.27 18.84
CA LEU A 210 33.42 3.65 19.22
C LEU A 210 34.27 4.54 20.11
N GLU A 211 34.28 5.85 19.83
CA GLU A 211 34.99 6.86 20.61
C GLU A 211 34.21 7.30 21.86
N LYS A 212 33.00 6.76 22.09
CA LYS A 212 32.15 7.07 23.23
C LYS A 212 31.85 8.57 23.40
N ARG A 213 31.75 9.32 22.30
CA ARG A 213 31.55 10.78 22.34
C ARG A 213 30.27 11.21 23.08
N PHE A 214 29.29 10.31 23.20
CA PHE A 214 28.09 10.50 24.01
C PHE A 214 28.36 10.65 25.52
N GLU A 215 29.55 10.29 26.02
CA GLU A 215 29.96 10.54 27.41
C GLU A 215 30.36 12.01 27.61
N ASP A 216 30.93 12.64 26.57
CA ASP A 216 31.53 13.97 26.65
C ASP A 216 30.60 15.09 26.16
N ASP A 217 29.74 14.81 25.18
CA ASP A 217 28.91 15.83 24.54
C ASP A 217 27.52 16.01 25.16
N GLY A 218 27.29 15.41 26.33
CA GLY A 218 26.00 15.41 27.02
C GLY A 218 24.95 14.50 26.37
N ASP A 219 25.39 13.46 25.65
CA ASP A 219 24.54 12.56 24.87
C ASP A 219 23.67 13.30 23.85
N ARG A 220 24.33 14.12 23.02
CA ARG A 220 23.67 15.01 22.04
C ARG A 220 22.65 14.30 21.16
N TYR A 221 22.93 13.04 20.81
CA TYR A 221 22.07 12.22 19.95
C TYR A 221 21.15 11.25 20.71
N CYS A 222 21.13 11.33 22.05
CA CYS A 222 20.29 10.54 22.93
C CYS A 222 20.44 9.02 22.72
N ILE A 223 21.66 8.55 22.46
CA ILE A 223 21.96 7.13 22.26
C ILE A 223 22.66 6.49 23.46
N LYS A 224 23.16 7.28 24.43
CA LYS A 224 23.92 6.78 25.58
C LYS A 224 23.15 5.70 26.31
N HIS A 225 21.93 5.98 26.75
CA HIS A 225 21.09 5.01 27.48
C HIS A 225 20.84 3.73 26.66
N LEU A 226 20.74 3.82 25.34
CA LEU A 226 20.52 2.66 24.47
C LEU A 226 21.78 1.80 24.30
N VAL A 227 22.96 2.42 24.39
CA VAL A 227 24.27 1.76 24.34
C VAL A 227 24.66 1.22 25.73
N THR A 228 24.42 1.97 26.81
CA THR A 228 24.91 1.67 28.16
C THR A 228 23.95 0.84 29.01
N ASN A 229 22.64 0.82 28.72
CA ASN A 229 21.69 -0.02 29.47
C ASN A 229 21.88 -1.53 29.19
N ASN A 230 22.65 -1.88 28.16
CA ASN A 230 23.14 -3.23 27.95
C ASN A 230 24.53 -3.36 28.58
N THR A 231 24.58 -3.68 29.88
CA THR A 231 25.81 -3.86 30.66
C THR A 231 26.83 -4.85 30.06
N TRP A 232 26.42 -5.67 29.09
CA TRP A 232 27.24 -6.68 28.41
C TRP A 232 27.67 -6.30 26.99
N LEU A 233 27.27 -5.12 26.49
CA LEU A 233 27.50 -4.73 25.11
C LEU A 233 28.57 -3.65 25.01
N SER A 234 29.77 -4.03 24.56
CA SER A 234 30.81 -3.04 24.27
C SER A 234 30.49 -2.26 22.99
N PRO A 235 30.91 -0.98 22.87
CA PRO A 235 30.75 -0.21 21.63
C PRO A 235 31.31 -0.94 20.39
N HIS A 236 32.42 -1.66 20.56
CA HIS A 236 33.00 -2.48 19.50
C HIS A 236 32.09 -3.65 19.10
N SER A 237 31.50 -4.36 20.06
CA SER A 237 30.55 -5.45 19.79
C SER A 237 29.28 -4.93 19.12
N LEU A 238 28.78 -3.76 19.52
CA LEU A 238 27.63 -3.13 18.88
C LEU A 238 27.89 -2.82 17.39
N VAL A 239 29.07 -2.32 17.04
CA VAL A 239 29.39 -1.89 15.67
C VAL A 239 29.74 -3.05 14.75
N TYR A 240 30.50 -4.04 15.23
CA TYR A 240 31.10 -5.07 14.36
C TYR A 240 30.51 -6.47 14.52
N ASP A 241 29.81 -6.80 15.62
CA ASP A 241 29.21 -8.12 15.78
C ASP A 241 27.90 -8.23 14.97
N SER A 242 27.87 -9.19 14.07
CA SER A 242 26.68 -9.55 13.28
C SER A 242 25.43 -9.80 14.12
N LYS A 243 25.57 -10.31 15.36
CA LYS A 243 24.45 -10.55 16.29
C LYS A 243 23.73 -9.26 16.67
N ASN A 244 24.43 -8.13 16.66
CA ASN A 244 23.91 -6.83 17.05
C ASN A 244 23.44 -5.98 15.87
N LYS A 245 23.47 -6.51 14.65
CA LYS A 245 23.12 -5.75 13.43
C LYS A 245 21.76 -5.04 13.52
N GLY A 246 20.75 -5.69 14.11
CA GLY A 246 19.43 -5.09 14.29
C GLY A 246 19.43 -3.91 15.28
N LEU A 247 20.13 -4.07 16.41
CA LEU A 247 20.29 -3.00 17.41
C LEU A 247 21.12 -1.84 16.85
N HIS A 248 22.23 -2.14 16.17
CA HIS A 248 23.08 -1.16 15.47
C HIS A 248 22.26 -0.34 14.49
N GLN A 249 21.47 -0.99 13.65
CA GLN A 249 20.61 -0.32 12.67
C GLN A 249 19.58 0.59 13.35
N SER A 250 18.91 0.12 14.40
CA SER A 250 17.94 0.92 15.18
C SER A 250 18.58 2.14 15.84
N LEU A 251 19.80 2.00 16.37
CA LEU A 251 20.56 3.09 16.95
C LEU A 251 21.04 4.10 15.91
N TYR A 252 21.53 3.61 14.79
CA TYR A 252 21.91 4.44 13.65
C TYR A 252 20.73 5.28 13.16
N GLU A 253 19.56 4.67 12.98
CA GLU A 253 18.33 5.38 12.61
C GLU A 253 17.98 6.44 13.64
N SER A 254 18.08 6.13 14.94
CA SER A 254 17.81 7.10 16.02
C SER A 254 18.82 8.26 16.03
N TYR A 255 20.10 7.98 15.80
CA TYR A 255 21.18 8.97 15.68
C TYR A 255 20.92 9.92 14.53
N VAL A 256 20.67 9.39 13.32
CA VAL A 256 20.39 10.18 12.13
C VAL A 256 19.14 11.04 12.35
N MET A 257 18.10 10.45 12.93
CA MET A 257 16.88 11.19 13.24
C MET A 257 17.13 12.36 14.18
N LYS A 258 17.85 12.12 15.29
CA LYS A 258 18.16 13.17 16.25
C LYS A 258 19.03 14.27 15.63
N LYS A 259 20.00 13.89 14.80
CA LYS A 259 20.92 14.81 14.11
C LYS A 259 20.22 15.75 13.14
N TYR A 260 19.30 15.24 12.32
CA TYR A 260 18.66 16.02 11.27
C TYR A 260 17.32 16.64 11.67
N PHE A 261 16.61 16.07 12.66
CA PHE A 261 15.27 16.50 13.07
C PHE A 261 15.15 16.95 14.52
N GLY A 262 16.20 16.79 15.33
CA GLY A 262 16.16 17.13 16.75
C GLY A 262 15.33 16.16 17.60
N LYS A 263 14.81 15.07 17.00
CA LYS A 263 14.03 14.02 17.67
C LYS A 263 14.51 12.63 17.27
N THR A 264 14.53 11.71 18.22
CA THR A 264 14.82 10.29 18.01
C THR A 264 13.62 9.58 17.38
N ASN A 265 13.84 8.39 16.83
CA ASN A 265 12.75 7.52 16.35
C ASN A 265 11.76 7.18 17.49
N LEU A 266 12.28 6.92 18.69
CA LEU A 266 11.45 6.63 19.87
C LEU A 266 10.53 7.82 20.22
N GLU A 267 11.06 9.04 20.27
CA GLU A 267 10.27 10.25 20.52
C GLU A 267 9.18 10.44 19.45
N ALA A 268 9.49 10.15 18.18
CA ALA A 268 8.52 10.17 17.08
C ALA A 268 7.36 9.21 17.33
N ARG A 269 7.68 7.94 17.63
CA ARG A 269 6.70 6.87 17.85
C ARG A 269 5.83 7.14 19.06
N THR A 270 6.44 7.57 20.18
CA THR A 270 5.71 7.90 21.40
C THR A 270 4.73 9.02 21.15
N LYS A 271 5.11 10.03 20.37
CA LYS A 271 4.22 11.12 20.00
C LYS A 271 3.03 10.64 19.16
N VAL A 272 3.26 9.84 18.11
CA VAL A 272 2.18 9.26 17.30
C VAL A 272 1.24 8.41 18.15
N LYS A 273 1.78 7.61 19.08
CA LYS A 273 0.97 6.83 20.03
C LYS A 273 0.09 7.73 20.91
N HIS A 274 0.65 8.82 21.45
CA HIS A 274 -0.16 9.79 22.19
C HIS A 274 -1.27 10.42 21.34
N SER A 275 -1.00 10.78 20.09
CA SER A 275 -2.04 11.31 19.19
C SER A 275 -3.14 10.26 18.93
N ILE A 276 -2.77 8.99 18.76
CA ILE A 276 -3.73 7.87 18.64
C ILE A 276 -4.57 7.72 19.91
N ASP A 277 -3.93 7.77 21.08
CA ASP A 277 -4.59 7.64 22.38
C ASP A 277 -5.54 8.82 22.64
N ASP A 278 -5.12 10.04 22.31
CA ASP A 278 -5.96 11.24 22.39
C ASP A 278 -7.21 11.14 21.51
N ILE A 279 -7.08 10.62 20.28
CA ILE A 279 -8.23 10.36 19.41
C ILE A 279 -9.12 9.28 20.02
N SER A 280 -8.53 8.21 20.57
CA SER A 280 -9.24 7.09 21.18
C SER A 280 -10.00 7.49 22.45
N ASN A 281 -9.47 8.44 23.22
CA ASN A 281 -10.10 8.96 24.43
C ASN A 281 -11.28 9.89 24.11
N LYS A 282 -11.26 10.54 22.93
CA LYS A 282 -12.30 11.51 22.52
C LYS A 282 -13.37 10.88 21.64
N THR A 283 -13.17 9.67 21.12
CA THR A 283 -14.02 9.10 20.08
C THR A 283 -14.03 7.58 20.15
N ALA A 284 -15.17 6.95 19.87
CA ALA A 284 -15.32 5.50 19.92
C ALA A 284 -15.92 4.93 18.62
N GLY A 285 -15.86 3.60 18.49
CA GLY A 285 -16.52 2.85 17.43
C GLY A 285 -16.12 3.30 16.02
N ILE A 286 -17.10 3.53 15.17
CA ILE A 286 -16.86 3.79 13.74
C ILE A 286 -16.24 5.16 13.48
N GLU A 287 -16.58 6.15 14.30
CA GLU A 287 -16.01 7.49 14.17
C GLU A 287 -14.51 7.47 14.51
N LEU A 288 -14.13 6.69 15.53
CA LEU A 288 -12.72 6.46 15.86
C LEU A 288 -11.99 5.81 14.67
N PHE A 289 -12.56 4.74 14.12
CA PHE A 289 -11.97 4.04 12.97
C PHE A 289 -11.79 4.97 11.76
N LYS A 290 -12.75 5.84 11.49
CA LYS A 290 -12.66 6.86 10.43
C LYS A 290 -11.53 7.85 10.70
N LYS A 291 -11.45 8.44 11.90
CA LYS A 291 -10.37 9.38 12.27
C LYS A 291 -8.99 8.75 12.16
N LEU A 292 -8.85 7.49 12.59
CA LEU A 292 -7.60 6.73 12.44
C LEU A 292 -7.26 6.47 10.96
N SER A 293 -8.27 6.14 10.14
CA SER A 293 -8.07 5.95 8.70
C SER A 293 -7.64 7.26 8.01
N ASP A 294 -8.23 8.39 8.40
CA ASP A 294 -7.85 9.71 7.90
C ASP A 294 -6.41 10.07 8.29
N LEU A 295 -6.01 9.83 9.55
CA LEU A 295 -4.63 10.00 10.03
C LEU A 295 -3.65 9.11 9.24
N ASN A 296 -4.00 7.84 9.01
CA ASN A 296 -3.20 6.91 8.20
C ASN A 296 -3.02 7.41 6.76
N ASN A 297 -4.06 7.97 6.16
CA ASN A 297 -4.00 8.57 4.82
C ASN A 297 -3.13 9.83 4.81
N GLN A 298 -3.25 10.70 5.82
CA GLN A 298 -2.40 11.88 5.96
C GLN A 298 -0.92 11.48 6.00
N ILE A 299 -0.55 10.50 6.83
CA ILE A 299 0.83 9.99 6.91
C ILE A 299 1.30 9.41 5.58
N SER A 300 0.41 8.78 4.81
CA SER A 300 0.75 8.20 3.50
C SER A 300 1.12 9.26 2.47
N CYS A 301 0.43 10.41 2.51
CA CYS A 301 0.63 11.54 1.61
C CYS A 301 1.75 12.49 2.04
N LEU A 302 2.45 12.20 3.13
CA LEU A 302 3.63 12.97 3.51
C LEU A 302 4.75 12.69 2.52
N ASP A 303 4.86 13.58 1.54
CA ASP A 303 6.04 13.68 0.69
C ASP A 303 7.17 14.30 1.50
N LEU A 304 8.22 13.51 1.67
CA LEU A 304 9.41 13.91 2.40
C LEU A 304 10.48 14.49 1.46
N GLU A 305 10.10 14.88 0.24
CA GLU A 305 11.00 15.50 -0.71
C GLU A 305 11.46 16.89 -0.25
N VAL A 306 12.75 17.13 -0.52
CA VAL A 306 13.54 18.29 -0.12
C VAL A 306 12.96 19.57 -0.70
N THR A 307 12.15 20.25 0.10
CA THR A 307 12.17 21.71 0.06
C THR A 307 13.17 22.20 1.09
N LYS A 308 14.16 22.98 0.62
CA LYS A 308 15.07 23.81 1.42
C LYS A 308 14.35 24.78 2.40
N LYS A 309 13.01 24.73 2.45
CA LYS A 309 12.18 25.26 3.53
C LYS A 309 11.58 24.08 4.30
N SER A 310 12.14 23.85 5.48
CA SER A 310 11.52 23.16 6.61
C SER A 310 9.99 23.27 6.57
N LEU A 311 9.25 22.16 6.45
CA LEU A 311 8.03 21.97 7.25
C LEU A 311 7.36 20.57 7.25
N HIS A 312 7.65 19.58 6.39
CA HIS A 312 6.76 18.39 6.34
C HIS A 312 7.04 17.24 7.32
N LEU A 313 8.28 17.00 7.76
CA LEU A 313 8.53 16.07 8.88
C LEU A 313 8.14 16.68 10.21
N LYS A 314 8.26 18.01 10.34
CA LYS A 314 7.78 18.76 11.49
C LYS A 314 6.31 18.41 11.76
N ASP A 315 5.45 18.31 10.75
CA ASP A 315 4.05 17.97 10.96
C ASP A 315 3.86 16.61 11.66
N ILE A 316 4.59 15.54 11.30
CA ILE A 316 4.59 14.26 12.08
C ILE A 316 5.02 14.49 13.54
N PHE A 317 5.98 15.38 13.74
CA PHE A 317 6.54 15.72 15.05
C PHE A 317 5.76 16.80 15.81
N TYR A 318 4.74 17.42 15.21
CA TYR A 318 3.91 18.49 15.76
C TYR A 318 2.41 18.10 15.84
N ILE A 319 1.92 17.11 15.08
CA ILE A 319 0.61 16.40 15.26
C ILE A 319 0.52 15.80 16.66
#